data_AF-A0A1X1W502-F1
#
_entry.id   AF-A0A1X1W502-F1
#
_cell.length_a   1.000
_cell.length_b   1.000
_cell.length_c   1.000
_cell.angle_alpha   90.00
_cell.angle_beta   90.00
_cell.angle_gamma   90.00
#
_symmetry.space_group_name_H-M   'P 1'
#
loop_
_entity.id
_entity.type
_entity.pdbx_description
1 polymer ?
#
loop_
_entity_poly.entity_id
_entity_poly.type
_entity_poly.pdbx_seq_one_letter_code
_entity_poly.pdbx_strand_id
1 'polypeptide(L)'
;MTIVDVPIAPHRLSTSVHAVRRILPMAGCAVPAAALRNPGVAAWVRAHGLAVAACGDEELDLVESSGVQPVHVILRCDPVTPTIRRAAALGVVRFVVSTERHVDVLSRWEDPPRQVLLDDQGPAVLGERRLDVVGMHCDVDDSQGAVEWGVAAERLLSRMALMKTCGLQLTRISLAGGSAGRWLAGGAEELKAIASAVDDALDAGCARWRLPRPAVVLAPLGM
;
A
#
# COMPACT_ATOMS: atom_id res chain seq x y z
N MET A 1 4.62 -31.78 5.03
CA MET A 1 3.29 -31.63 4.42
C MET A 1 3.42 -30.57 3.34
N THR A 2 3.76 -30.99 2.12
CA THR A 2 4.01 -30.10 0.98
C THR A 2 2.67 -29.49 0.55
N ILE A 3 2.50 -28.20 0.81
CA ILE A 3 1.42 -27.41 0.21
C ILE A 3 1.67 -27.48 -1.30
N VAL A 4 0.77 -28.16 -2.00
CA VAL A 4 0.72 -28.16 -3.46
C VAL A 4 0.52 -26.70 -3.86
N ASP A 5 1.56 -26.10 -4.41
CA ASP A 5 1.57 -24.73 -4.91
C ASP A 5 0.66 -24.70 -6.14
N VAL A 6 -0.63 -24.44 -5.92
CA VAL A 6 -1.61 -24.34 -7.00
C VAL A 6 -1.22 -23.12 -7.83
N PRO A 7 -0.90 -23.26 -9.12
CA PRO A 7 -0.51 -22.12 -9.94
C PRO A 7 -1.66 -21.10 -9.95
N ILE A 8 -1.39 -19.92 -9.37
CA ILE A 8 -2.31 -18.80 -9.40
C ILE A 8 -2.49 -18.39 -10.84
N ALA A 9 -3.69 -18.62 -11.38
CA ALA A 9 -4.00 -18.24 -12.73
C ALA A 9 -4.23 -16.72 -12.81
N PRO A 10 -3.63 -16.00 -13.78
CA PRO A 10 -3.70 -14.53 -13.89
C PRO A 10 -5.12 -13.94 -13.87
N HIS A 11 -6.12 -14.70 -14.35
CA HIS A 11 -7.51 -14.29 -14.34
C HIS A 11 -8.07 -14.08 -12.92
N ARG A 12 -7.56 -14.79 -11.90
CA ARG A 12 -8.06 -14.67 -10.52
C ARG A 12 -7.68 -13.34 -9.89
N LEU A 13 -6.45 -12.89 -10.10
CA LEU A 13 -5.99 -11.57 -9.68
C LEU A 13 -6.78 -10.45 -10.38
N SER A 14 -7.03 -10.60 -11.68
CA SER A 14 -7.90 -9.69 -12.42
C SER A 14 -9.32 -9.65 -11.83
N THR A 15 -9.94 -10.79 -11.54
CA THR A 15 -11.25 -10.85 -10.89
C THR A 15 -11.27 -10.15 -9.53
N SER A 16 -10.24 -10.36 -8.70
CA SER A 16 -10.09 -9.69 -7.41
C SER A 16 -10.02 -8.16 -7.57
N VAL A 17 -9.18 -7.68 -8.50
CA VAL A 17 -9.02 -6.24 -8.78
C VAL A 17 -10.32 -5.63 -9.31
N HIS A 18 -11.01 -6.33 -10.20
CA HIS A 18 -12.31 -5.88 -10.71
C HIS A 18 -13.40 -5.87 -9.64
N ALA A 19 -13.40 -6.86 -8.74
CA ALA A 19 -14.36 -6.95 -7.64
C ALA A 19 -14.24 -5.73 -6.70
N VAL A 20 -13.02 -5.33 -6.36
CA VAL A 20 -12.74 -4.10 -5.60
C VAL A 20 -13.17 -2.86 -6.38
N ARG A 21 -12.73 -2.72 -7.64
CA ARG A 21 -13.01 -1.53 -8.46
C ARG A 21 -14.47 -1.34 -8.82
N ARG A 22 -15.30 -2.38 -8.74
CA ARG A 22 -16.74 -2.25 -8.91
C ARG A 22 -17.40 -1.43 -7.80
N ILE A 23 -16.81 -1.43 -6.61
CA ILE A 23 -17.31 -0.70 -5.43
C ILE A 23 -16.50 0.59 -5.23
N LEU A 24 -15.17 0.51 -5.35
CA LEU A 24 -14.25 1.64 -5.26
C LEU A 24 -13.57 1.87 -6.62
N PRO A 25 -14.15 2.63 -7.56
CA PRO A 25 -13.66 2.75 -8.93
C PRO A 25 -12.21 3.20 -9.05
N MET A 26 -11.77 4.06 -8.12
CA MET A 26 -10.42 4.64 -8.10
C MET A 26 -9.45 3.88 -7.19
N ALA A 27 -9.86 2.75 -6.60
CA ALA A 27 -8.96 1.95 -5.79
C ALA A 27 -7.84 1.33 -6.63
N GLY A 28 -6.61 1.54 -6.16
CA GLY A 28 -5.47 0.71 -6.50
C GLY A 28 -5.54 -0.60 -5.72
N CYS A 29 -4.96 -1.65 -6.31
CA CYS A 29 -4.66 -2.88 -5.60
C CYS A 29 -3.15 -3.13 -5.68
N ALA A 30 -2.58 -3.76 -4.66
CA ALA A 30 -1.20 -4.23 -4.70
C ALA A 30 -1.11 -5.73 -4.44
N VAL A 31 0.00 -6.32 -4.84
CA VAL A 31 0.42 -7.69 -4.44
C VAL A 31 1.71 -7.61 -3.63
N PRO A 32 2.01 -8.58 -2.75
CA PRO A 32 3.30 -8.61 -2.07
C PRO A 32 4.39 -9.06 -3.06
N ALA A 33 5.61 -8.57 -2.90
CA ALA A 33 6.73 -8.93 -3.76
C ALA A 33 7.00 -10.45 -3.75
N ALA A 34 6.79 -11.13 -2.62
CA ALA A 34 6.81 -12.59 -2.55
C ALA A 34 5.91 -13.29 -3.60
N ALA A 35 4.81 -12.68 -4.05
CA ALA A 35 3.93 -13.25 -5.07
C ALA A 35 4.54 -13.24 -6.48
N LEU A 36 5.60 -12.46 -6.72
CA LEU A 36 6.33 -12.43 -7.99
C LEU A 36 7.09 -13.73 -8.28
N ARG A 37 7.28 -14.59 -7.27
CA ARG A 37 7.78 -15.97 -7.47
C ARG A 37 6.91 -16.78 -8.42
N ASN A 38 5.62 -16.43 -8.56
CA ASN A 38 4.74 -16.97 -9.58
C ASN A 38 4.92 -16.20 -10.90
N PRO A 39 5.40 -16.84 -11.99
CA PRO A 39 5.66 -16.15 -13.26
C PRO A 39 4.40 -15.55 -13.89
N GLY A 40 3.22 -16.15 -13.65
CA GLY A 40 1.94 -15.63 -14.12
C GLY A 40 1.55 -14.33 -13.42
N VAL A 41 1.79 -14.23 -12.11
CA VAL A 41 1.60 -12.99 -11.34
C VAL A 41 2.59 -11.93 -11.80
N ALA A 42 3.88 -12.26 -11.94
CA ALA A 42 4.90 -11.32 -12.41
C ALA A 42 4.62 -10.79 -13.83
N ALA A 43 4.18 -11.65 -14.75
CA ALA A 43 3.76 -11.23 -16.09
C ALA A 43 2.56 -10.29 -16.05
N TRP A 44 1.56 -10.58 -15.22
CA TRP A 44 0.36 -9.74 -15.09
C TRP A 44 0.68 -8.37 -14.47
N VAL A 45 1.50 -8.34 -13.40
CA VAL A 45 1.98 -7.11 -12.77
C VAL A 45 2.69 -6.21 -13.79
N ARG A 46 3.61 -6.76 -14.59
CA ARG A 46 4.32 -6.02 -15.64
C ARG A 46 3.39 -5.50 -16.73
N ALA A 47 2.45 -6.33 -17.19
CA ALA A 47 1.55 -5.98 -18.27
C ALA A 47 0.53 -4.88 -17.89
N HIS A 48 0.12 -4.82 -16.61
CA HIS A 48 -0.95 -3.92 -16.15
C HIS A 48 -0.48 -2.82 -15.21
N GLY A 49 0.81 -2.78 -14.85
CA GLY A 49 1.35 -1.81 -13.91
C GLY A 49 0.72 -1.91 -12.53
N LEU A 50 0.48 -3.13 -12.03
CA LEU A 50 -0.07 -3.30 -10.67
C LEU A 50 0.98 -2.91 -9.63
N ALA A 51 0.54 -2.27 -8.55
CA ALA A 51 1.43 -1.96 -7.45
C ALA A 51 1.99 -3.23 -6.79
N VAL A 52 3.24 -3.17 -6.35
CA VAL A 52 3.91 -4.24 -5.59
C VAL A 52 4.35 -3.68 -4.24
N ALA A 53 3.86 -4.26 -3.16
CA ALA A 53 4.34 -3.97 -1.82
C ALA A 53 5.60 -4.80 -1.55
N ALA A 54 6.69 -4.15 -1.15
CA ALA A 54 7.96 -4.79 -0.84
C ALA A 54 8.49 -4.30 0.53
N CYS A 55 9.21 -5.16 1.23
CA CYS A 55 9.87 -4.92 2.50
C CYS A 55 11.20 -5.68 2.53
N GLY A 56 12.30 -4.97 2.75
CA GLY A 56 13.63 -5.59 2.80
C GLY A 56 14.25 -5.88 1.42
N ASP A 57 15.50 -6.35 1.47
CA ASP A 57 16.33 -6.56 0.27
C ASP A 57 15.92 -7.77 -0.57
N GLU A 58 15.49 -8.87 0.05
CA GLU A 58 15.05 -10.07 -0.66
C GLU A 58 13.85 -9.78 -1.57
N GLU A 59 12.89 -9.00 -1.07
CA GLU A 59 11.73 -8.61 -1.86
C GLU A 59 12.08 -7.63 -2.99
N LEU A 60 13.07 -6.76 -2.78
CA LEU A 60 13.62 -5.92 -3.85
C LEU A 60 14.34 -6.75 -4.93
N ASP A 61 15.07 -7.80 -4.54
CA ASP A 61 15.69 -8.73 -5.50
C ASP A 61 14.64 -9.44 -6.37
N LEU A 62 13.51 -9.84 -5.77
CA LEU A 62 12.38 -10.42 -6.50
C LEU A 62 11.77 -9.43 -7.49
N VAL A 63 11.59 -8.17 -7.09
CA VAL A 63 11.09 -7.09 -7.96
C VAL A 63 12.01 -6.89 -9.17
N GLU A 64 13.32 -6.76 -8.94
CA GLU A 64 14.30 -6.56 -10.01
C GLU A 64 14.37 -7.76 -10.95
N SER A 65 14.53 -8.97 -10.41
CA SER A 65 14.63 -10.21 -11.20
C SER A 65 13.35 -10.53 -11.99
N SER A 66 12.20 -10.06 -11.50
CA SER A 66 10.91 -10.20 -12.20
C SER A 66 10.68 -9.13 -13.26
N GLY A 67 11.56 -8.12 -13.36
CA GLY A 67 11.46 -7.01 -14.32
C GLY A 67 10.29 -6.06 -14.03
N VAL A 68 9.88 -5.94 -12.77
CA VAL A 68 8.85 -4.98 -12.36
C VAL A 68 9.47 -3.58 -12.32
N GLN A 69 8.83 -2.60 -12.96
CA GLN A 69 9.36 -1.24 -12.97
C GLN A 69 9.28 -0.62 -11.56
N PRO A 70 10.35 0.03 -11.07
CA PRO A 70 10.42 0.64 -9.73
C PRO A 70 9.29 1.62 -9.39
N VAL A 71 8.72 2.28 -10.41
CA VAL A 71 7.58 3.20 -10.27
C VAL A 71 6.30 2.51 -9.76
N HIS A 72 6.21 1.18 -9.85
CA HIS A 72 5.08 0.40 -9.34
C HIS A 72 5.32 -0.15 -7.93
N VAL A 73 6.51 0.04 -7.38
CA VAL A 73 6.88 -0.49 -6.07
C VAL A 73 6.47 0.49 -4.97
N ILE A 74 5.90 -0.05 -3.90
CA ILE A 74 5.67 0.63 -2.63
C ILE A 74 6.57 -0.06 -1.60
N LEU A 75 7.65 0.59 -1.19
CA LEU A 75 8.55 0.03 -0.18
C LEU A 75 8.03 0.36 1.21
N ARG A 76 7.74 -0.66 2.02
CA ARG A 76 7.63 -0.49 3.47
C ARG A 76 9.03 -0.44 4.07
N CYS A 77 9.36 0.70 4.66
CA CYS A 77 10.66 0.89 5.30
C CYS A 77 10.76 0.00 6.54
N ASP A 78 11.70 -0.94 6.51
CA ASP A 78 12.09 -1.71 7.68
C ASP A 78 12.90 -0.83 8.67
N PRO A 79 13.19 -1.31 9.91
CA PRO A 79 13.97 -0.54 10.89
C PRO A 79 15.40 -0.19 10.44
N VAL A 80 15.94 -0.86 9.42
CA VAL A 80 17.29 -0.67 8.90
C VAL A 80 17.29 0.22 7.64
N THR A 81 18.04 1.31 7.71
CA THR A 81 18.08 2.29 6.61
C THR A 81 18.78 1.89 5.29
N PRO A 82 19.65 0.86 5.20
CA PRO A 82 20.28 0.48 3.93
C PRO A 82 19.29 0.14 2.82
N THR A 83 18.24 -0.62 3.14
CA THR A 83 17.17 -1.00 2.20
C THR A 83 16.53 0.22 1.55
N ILE A 84 16.27 1.27 2.35
CA ILE A 84 15.69 2.54 1.89
C ILE A 84 16.60 3.19 0.84
N ARG A 85 17.92 3.23 1.10
CA ARG A 85 18.90 3.80 0.15
C ARG A 85 19.01 2.99 -1.13
N ARG A 86 18.94 1.67 -1.03
CA ARG A 86 18.97 0.79 -2.19
C ARG A 86 17.72 0.98 -3.05
N ALA A 87 16.52 0.89 -2.47
CA ALA A 87 15.28 1.11 -3.18
C ALA A 87 15.23 2.48 -3.87
N ALA A 88 15.70 3.52 -3.17
CA ALA A 88 15.90 4.85 -3.71
C ALA A 88 16.82 4.86 -4.95
N ALA A 89 17.97 4.19 -4.89
CA ALA A 89 18.91 4.07 -6.02
C ALA A 89 18.32 3.27 -7.19
N LEU A 90 17.46 2.29 -6.91
CA LEU A 90 16.70 1.55 -7.92
C LEU A 90 15.60 2.38 -8.58
N GLY A 91 15.29 3.58 -8.08
CA GLY A 91 14.24 4.44 -8.62
C GLY A 91 12.85 4.16 -8.05
N VAL A 92 12.74 3.49 -6.90
CA VAL A 92 11.46 3.39 -6.17
C VAL A 92 11.03 4.79 -5.73
N VAL A 93 9.76 5.13 -5.97
CA VAL A 93 9.21 6.46 -5.71
C VAL A 93 8.17 6.51 -4.60
N ARG A 94 7.69 5.36 -4.09
CA ARG A 94 6.72 5.29 -2.99
C ARG A 94 7.29 4.58 -1.78
N PHE A 95 7.24 5.24 -0.63
CA PHE A 95 7.77 4.73 0.63
C PHE A 95 6.74 4.83 1.74
N VAL A 96 6.57 3.76 2.51
CA VAL A 96 5.84 3.78 3.79
C VAL A 96 6.85 3.98 4.91
N VAL A 97 6.64 5.00 5.74
CA VAL A 97 7.60 5.45 6.75
C VAL A 97 6.98 5.42 8.15
N SER A 98 7.70 4.77 9.06
CA SER A 98 7.31 4.60 10.47
C SER A 98 8.12 5.42 11.47
N THR A 99 9.27 6.00 11.08
CA THR A 99 10.19 6.67 12.01
C THR A 99 10.79 7.94 11.42
N GLU A 100 11.21 8.86 12.29
CA GLU A 100 11.98 10.05 11.88
C GLU A 100 13.29 9.69 11.18
N ARG A 101 13.92 8.57 11.57
CA ARG A 101 15.15 8.10 10.93
C ARG A 101 14.93 7.75 9.46
N HIS A 102 13.76 7.23 9.09
CA HIS A 102 13.43 6.97 7.68
C HIS A 102 13.26 8.29 6.91
N VAL A 103 12.58 9.27 7.52
CA VAL A 103 12.42 10.63 6.99
C VAL A 103 13.79 11.27 6.71
N ASP A 104 14.74 11.18 7.64
CA ASP A 104 16.10 11.73 7.51
C ASP A 104 16.92 11.10 6.38
N VAL A 105 16.68 9.83 6.08
CA VAL A 105 17.37 9.13 4.99
C VAL A 105 16.75 9.49 3.65
N LEU A 106 15.43 9.62 3.58
CA LEU A 106 14.72 9.98 2.36
C LEU A 106 14.91 11.44 1.97
N SER A 107 15.01 12.35 2.94
CA SER A 107 15.14 13.80 2.70
C SER A 107 16.47 14.20 2.07
N ARG A 108 17.47 13.31 2.06
CA ARG A 108 18.78 13.52 1.43
C ARG A 108 18.78 13.37 -0.08
N TRP A 109 17.66 13.01 -0.67
CA TRP A 109 17.56 12.74 -2.09
C TRP A 109 16.61 13.71 -2.75
N GLU A 110 17.10 14.38 -3.80
CA GLU A 110 16.43 15.56 -4.37
C GLU A 110 15.61 15.22 -5.64
N ASP A 111 15.85 14.06 -6.29
CA ASP A 111 15.21 13.67 -7.56
C ASP A 111 15.21 12.13 -7.75
N PRO A 112 14.13 11.47 -8.21
CA PRO A 112 12.75 11.96 -8.41
C PRO A 112 11.98 12.19 -7.12
N PRO A 113 10.90 13.02 -7.15
CA PRO A 113 10.09 13.30 -5.98
C PRO A 113 9.53 12.01 -5.39
N ARG A 114 9.76 11.82 -4.09
CA ARG A 114 9.39 10.61 -3.37
C ARG A 114 8.10 10.82 -2.62
N GLN A 115 7.10 10.05 -3.02
CA GLN A 115 5.82 9.99 -2.35
C GLN A 115 5.96 9.18 -1.07
N VAL A 116 5.76 9.84 0.05
CA VAL A 116 5.83 9.23 1.37
C VAL A 116 4.43 9.05 1.92
N LEU A 117 4.14 7.82 2.37
CA LEU A 117 3.00 7.50 3.21
C LEU A 117 3.51 7.31 4.63
N LEU A 118 2.87 7.96 5.60
CA LEU A 118 3.19 7.73 7.01
C LEU A 118 2.33 6.61 7.55
N ASP A 119 2.90 5.70 8.32
CA ASP A 119 2.09 4.73 9.06
C ASP A 119 1.62 5.26 10.43
N ASP A 120 0.92 4.41 11.18
CA ASP A 120 0.40 4.76 12.51
C ASP A 120 1.52 5.13 13.51
N GLN A 121 2.74 4.63 13.33
CA GLN A 121 3.91 4.94 14.15
C GLN A 121 4.72 6.12 13.59
N GLY A 122 4.44 6.53 12.35
CA GLY A 122 5.11 7.63 11.68
C GLY A 122 5.04 8.95 12.46
N PRO A 123 5.99 9.86 12.24
CA PRO A 123 6.04 11.13 12.95
C PRO A 123 4.83 12.01 12.64
N ALA A 124 4.33 12.73 13.65
CA ALA A 124 3.23 13.69 13.49
C ALA A 124 3.69 15.03 12.89
N VAL A 125 4.99 15.35 13.01
CA VAL A 125 5.61 16.60 12.55
C VAL A 125 6.87 16.26 11.75
N LEU A 126 6.99 16.84 10.56
CA LEU A 126 8.10 16.55 9.64
C LEU A 126 9.23 17.60 9.71
N GLY A 127 9.00 18.75 10.37
CA GLY A 127 9.95 19.85 10.43
C GLY A 127 10.17 20.51 9.07
N GLU A 128 11.37 21.06 8.83
CA GLU A 128 11.75 21.71 7.56
C GLU A 128 12.15 20.72 6.44
N ARG A 129 11.97 19.41 6.68
CA ARG A 129 12.39 18.35 5.76
C ARG A 129 11.50 18.36 4.51
N ARG A 130 12.08 18.62 3.34
CA ARG A 130 11.37 18.60 2.04
C ARG A 130 11.06 17.16 1.63
N LEU A 131 9.94 16.62 2.09
CA LEU A 131 9.39 15.35 1.62
C LEU A 131 7.99 15.55 1.08
N ASP A 132 7.68 14.88 -0.03
CA ASP A 132 6.34 14.84 -0.58
C ASP A 132 5.50 13.80 0.20
N VAL A 133 5.04 14.18 1.39
CA VAL A 133 4.14 13.34 2.19
C VAL A 133 2.74 13.45 1.62
N VAL A 134 2.31 12.37 0.97
CA VAL A 134 1.07 12.34 0.17
C VAL A 134 -0.08 11.61 0.85
N GLY A 135 0.19 10.83 1.89
CA GLY A 135 -0.83 9.96 2.47
C GLY A 135 -0.48 9.25 3.76
N MET A 136 -1.41 8.41 4.17
CA MET A 136 -1.31 7.54 5.33
C MET A 136 -1.34 6.08 4.92
N HIS A 137 -0.71 5.23 5.71
CA HIS A 137 -0.74 3.79 5.57
C HIS A 137 -1.10 3.14 6.91
N CYS A 138 -1.79 2.01 6.90
CA CYS A 138 -1.79 1.15 8.07
C CYS A 138 -1.91 -0.32 7.68
N ASP A 139 -1.42 -1.14 8.61
CA ASP A 139 -1.71 -2.55 8.63
C ASP A 139 -3.05 -2.76 9.34
N VAL A 140 -3.89 -3.59 8.73
CA VAL A 140 -5.23 -3.93 9.20
C VAL A 140 -5.15 -5.32 9.83
N ASP A 141 -5.37 -5.38 11.14
CA ASP A 141 -5.74 -6.62 11.82
C ASP A 141 -7.18 -6.95 11.43
N ASP A 142 -7.32 -7.88 10.50
CA ASP A 142 -8.61 -8.26 9.92
C ASP A 142 -9.19 -9.52 10.57
N SER A 143 -8.81 -9.80 11.83
CA SER A 143 -9.30 -10.95 12.59
C SER A 143 -10.83 -10.99 12.75
N GLN A 144 -11.51 -9.84 12.69
CA GLN A 144 -12.98 -9.72 12.68
C GLN A 144 -13.58 -9.52 11.28
N GLY A 145 -12.78 -9.68 10.23
CA GLY A 145 -13.21 -9.59 8.83
C GLY A 145 -13.26 -8.17 8.28
N ALA A 146 -14.14 -7.96 7.29
CA ALA A 146 -14.16 -6.75 6.46
C ALA A 146 -14.42 -5.44 7.24
N VAL A 147 -15.11 -5.50 8.38
CA VAL A 147 -15.43 -4.31 9.18
C VAL A 147 -14.17 -3.58 9.67
N GLU A 148 -13.10 -4.31 9.96
CA GLU A 148 -11.84 -3.76 10.46
C GLU A 148 -11.16 -2.86 9.43
N TRP A 149 -11.39 -3.11 8.13
CA TRP A 149 -10.88 -2.25 7.07
C TRP A 149 -11.57 -0.89 7.04
N GLY A 150 -12.87 -0.85 7.32
CA GLY A 150 -13.62 0.41 7.47
C GLY A 150 -13.16 1.18 8.71
N VAL A 151 -12.99 0.49 9.85
CA VAL A 151 -12.46 1.09 11.09
C VAL A 151 -11.05 1.65 10.87
N ALA A 152 -10.18 0.92 10.18
CA ALA A 152 -8.84 1.37 9.83
C ALA A 152 -8.86 2.60 8.91
N ALA A 153 -9.74 2.61 7.89
CA ALA A 153 -9.91 3.77 7.01
C ALA A 153 -10.38 5.01 7.80
N GLU A 154 -11.34 4.85 8.70
CA GLU A 154 -11.84 5.95 9.55
C GLU A 154 -10.75 6.49 10.48
N ARG A 155 -9.93 5.60 11.08
CA ARG A 155 -8.75 5.98 11.89
C ARG A 155 -7.77 6.82 11.08
N LEU A 156 -7.46 6.41 9.85
CA LEU A 156 -6.56 7.17 8.98
C LEU A 156 -7.15 8.52 8.55
N LEU A 157 -8.45 8.61 8.26
CA LEU A 157 -9.12 9.89 7.96
C LEU A 157 -9.07 10.84 9.15
N SER A 158 -9.31 10.35 10.37
CA SER A 158 -9.18 11.15 11.59
C SER A 158 -7.75 11.70 11.72
N ARG A 159 -6.74 10.87 11.47
CA ARG A 159 -5.34 11.30 11.47
C ARG A 159 -5.01 12.28 10.34
N MET A 160 -5.52 12.08 9.13
CA MET A 160 -5.37 13.05 8.04
C MET A 160 -5.98 14.41 8.38
N ALA A 161 -7.12 14.42 9.09
CA ALA A 161 -7.74 15.65 9.58
C ALA A 161 -6.84 16.40 10.57
N LEU A 162 -6.16 15.67 11.46
CA LEU A 162 -5.14 16.24 12.34
C LEU A 162 -3.95 16.78 11.53
N MET A 163 -3.42 16.03 10.57
CA MET A 163 -2.29 16.49 9.76
C MET A 163 -2.62 17.74 8.91
N LYS A 164 -3.88 17.87 8.49
CA LYS A 164 -4.39 19.08 7.82
C LYS A 164 -4.28 20.33 8.71
N THR A 165 -4.46 20.22 10.03
CA THR A 165 -4.27 21.37 10.95
C THR A 165 -2.80 21.77 11.09
N CYS A 166 -1.89 20.84 10.81
CA CYS A 166 -0.45 21.08 10.71
C CYS A 166 -0.01 21.56 9.30
N GLY A 167 -0.95 21.81 8.38
CA GLY A 167 -0.67 22.33 7.03
C GLY A 167 -0.40 21.28 5.95
N LEU A 168 -0.51 19.98 6.26
CA LEU A 168 -0.30 18.89 5.29
C LEU A 168 -1.63 18.49 4.63
N GLN A 169 -1.70 18.58 3.30
CA GLN A 169 -2.86 18.16 2.53
C GLN A 169 -2.66 16.76 1.96
N LEU A 170 -2.96 15.75 2.78
CA LEU A 170 -2.87 14.35 2.38
C LEU A 170 -4.02 13.97 1.45
N THR A 171 -3.73 13.17 0.43
CA THR A 171 -4.69 12.77 -0.61
C THR A 171 -4.75 11.27 -0.84
N ARG A 172 -3.99 10.48 -0.07
CA ARG A 172 -3.89 9.02 -0.25
C ARG A 172 -4.04 8.26 1.06
N ILE A 173 -4.68 7.10 0.98
CA ILE A 173 -4.73 6.08 2.01
C ILE A 173 -4.24 4.76 1.43
N SER A 174 -3.45 4.02 2.20
CA SER A 174 -3.08 2.65 1.90
C SER A 174 -3.46 1.76 3.08
N LEU A 175 -4.18 0.67 2.81
CA LEU A 175 -4.58 -0.32 3.80
C LEU A 175 -3.98 -1.66 3.38
N ALA A 176 -3.23 -2.30 4.26
CA ALA A 176 -2.68 -3.62 4.02
C ALA A 176 -3.19 -4.62 5.06
N GLY A 177 -3.75 -5.75 4.64
CA GLY A 177 -4.31 -6.72 5.58
C GLY A 177 -4.66 -8.05 4.94
N GLY A 178 -4.79 -9.07 5.78
CA GLY A 178 -5.04 -10.44 5.37
C GLY A 178 -3.93 -11.07 4.53
N SER A 179 -4.13 -12.32 4.15
CA SER A 179 -3.14 -13.10 3.41
C SER A 179 -3.09 -12.74 1.91
N ALA A 180 -1.91 -12.89 1.30
CA ALA A 180 -1.74 -12.80 -0.15
C ALA A 180 -2.70 -13.75 -0.91
N GLY A 181 -2.99 -14.92 -0.32
CA GLY A 181 -3.92 -15.90 -0.86
C GLY A 181 -5.32 -15.35 -1.13
N ARG A 182 -5.85 -14.47 -0.27
CA ARG A 182 -7.16 -13.82 -0.49
C ARG A 182 -7.22 -13.07 -1.83
N TRP A 183 -6.16 -12.31 -2.11
CA TRP A 183 -6.03 -11.48 -3.30
C TRP A 183 -5.77 -12.31 -4.56
N LEU A 184 -4.94 -13.34 -4.41
CA LEU A 184 -4.44 -14.16 -5.52
C LEU A 184 -5.39 -15.31 -5.90
N ALA A 185 -6.16 -15.85 -4.94
CA ALA A 185 -7.05 -17.00 -5.15
C ALA A 185 -8.45 -16.63 -5.65
N GLY A 186 -8.79 -15.34 -5.77
CA GLY A 186 -10.09 -14.89 -6.27
C GLY A 186 -11.18 -14.79 -5.20
N GLY A 187 -10.84 -14.33 -3.99
CA GLY A 187 -11.78 -14.06 -2.89
C GLY A 187 -12.71 -12.87 -3.14
N ALA A 188 -13.42 -12.86 -4.28
CA ALA A 188 -14.14 -11.69 -4.78
C ALA A 188 -15.25 -11.18 -3.85
N GLU A 189 -15.99 -12.08 -3.17
CA GLU A 189 -17.03 -11.66 -2.22
C GLU A 189 -16.45 -11.02 -0.96
N GLU A 190 -15.38 -11.59 -0.42
CA GLU A 190 -14.68 -11.00 0.73
C GLU A 190 -14.05 -9.65 0.37
N LEU A 191 -13.42 -9.55 -0.79
CA LEU A 191 -12.85 -8.29 -1.29
C LEU A 191 -13.92 -7.24 -1.58
N LYS A 192 -15.12 -7.64 -2.02
CA LYS A 192 -16.27 -6.73 -2.15
C LYS A 192 -16.72 -6.23 -0.77
N ALA A 193 -16.80 -7.11 0.22
CA ALA A 193 -17.16 -6.71 1.58
C ALA A 193 -16.13 -5.72 2.16
N ILE A 194 -14.83 -5.99 1.96
CA ILE A 194 -13.75 -5.07 2.34
C ILE A 194 -13.90 -3.72 1.62
N ALA A 195 -14.08 -3.74 0.29
CA ALA A 195 -14.24 -2.52 -0.49
C ALA A 195 -15.47 -1.71 -0.05
N SER A 196 -16.60 -2.36 0.27
CA SER A 196 -17.80 -1.70 0.79
C SER A 196 -17.57 -1.06 2.14
N ALA A 197 -16.96 -1.78 3.09
CA ALA A 197 -16.66 -1.25 4.42
C ALA A 197 -15.74 -0.02 4.36
N VAL A 198 -14.76 -0.04 3.46
CA VAL A 198 -13.87 1.10 3.22
C VAL A 198 -14.63 2.25 2.53
N ASP A 199 -15.46 1.97 1.52
CA ASP A 199 -16.24 2.99 0.80
C ASP A 199 -17.18 3.75 1.74
N ASP A 200 -17.91 3.02 2.59
CA ASP A 200 -18.81 3.57 3.62
C ASP A 200 -18.05 4.45 4.62
N ALA A 201 -16.88 3.97 5.10
CA ALA A 201 -16.04 4.71 6.04
C ALA A 201 -15.45 5.98 5.40
N LEU A 202 -15.05 5.93 4.12
CA LEU A 202 -14.59 7.09 3.38
C LEU A 202 -15.71 8.12 3.21
N ASP A 203 -16.93 7.70 2.85
CA ASP A 203 -18.07 8.60 2.71
C ASP A 203 -18.40 9.31 4.03
N ALA A 204 -18.59 8.54 5.10
CA ALA A 204 -18.90 9.07 6.42
C ALA A 204 -17.76 9.94 6.98
N GLY A 205 -16.52 9.47 6.89
CA GLY A 205 -15.34 10.14 7.44
C GLY A 205 -14.96 11.42 6.67
N CYS A 206 -15.02 11.41 5.33
CA CYS A 206 -14.75 12.60 4.53
C CYS A 206 -15.79 13.70 4.79
N ALA A 207 -17.07 13.34 4.90
CA ALA A 207 -18.12 14.27 5.26
C ALA A 207 -17.91 14.85 6.67
N ARG A 208 -17.60 13.99 7.65
CA ARG A 208 -17.37 14.38 9.05
C ARG A 208 -16.19 15.35 9.20
N TRP A 209 -15.07 15.06 8.55
CA TRP A 209 -13.83 15.83 8.70
C TRP A 209 -13.58 16.87 7.60
N ARG A 210 -14.52 17.03 6.66
CA ARG A 210 -14.41 17.95 5.51
C ARG A 210 -13.08 17.74 4.76
N LEU A 211 -12.81 16.48 4.45
CA LEU A 211 -11.66 16.05 3.66
C LEU A 211 -12.10 15.78 2.23
N PRO A 212 -11.26 16.06 1.22
CA PRO A 212 -11.46 15.50 -0.10
C PRO A 212 -11.34 13.97 -0.02
N ARG A 213 -12.09 13.25 -0.86
CA ARG A 213 -12.00 11.79 -0.90
C ARG A 213 -10.59 11.36 -1.32
N PRO A 214 -9.84 10.62 -0.49
CA PRO A 214 -8.50 10.18 -0.84
C PRO A 214 -8.53 9.06 -1.87
N ALA A 215 -7.46 8.96 -2.66
CA ALA A 215 -7.18 7.76 -3.44
C ALA A 215 -6.78 6.62 -2.50
N VAL A 216 -7.37 5.43 -2.68
CA VAL A 216 -7.14 4.28 -1.81
C VAL A 216 -6.34 3.21 -2.53
N VAL A 217 -5.36 2.63 -1.83
CA VAL A 217 -4.69 1.40 -2.24
C VAL A 217 -4.99 0.33 -1.21
N LEU A 218 -5.55 -0.80 -1.67
CA LEU A 218 -5.72 -1.98 -0.83
C LEU A 218 -4.67 -3.03 -1.19
N ALA A 219 -4.07 -3.65 -0.19
CA ALA A 219 -3.00 -4.62 -0.37
C ALA A 219 -3.16 -5.79 0.61
N PRO A 220 -2.63 -6.98 0.31
CA PRO A 220 -2.36 -7.97 1.34
C PRO A 220 -1.28 -7.46 2.31
N LEU A 221 -1.23 -8.04 3.52
CA LEU A 221 -0.07 -7.88 4.36
C LEU A 221 1.15 -8.53 3.67
N GLY A 222 2.28 -7.84 3.67
CA GLY A 222 3.56 -8.44 3.25
C GLY A 222 3.92 -9.55 4.25
N MET A 223 4.46 -10.67 3.75
CA MET A 223 4.98 -11.73 4.62
C MET A 223 6.47 -11.54 4.85
#